data_AF-A0A521FZN8-F1
#
_entry.id   AF-A0A521FZN8-F1
#
_cell.length_a   1.000
_cell.length_b   1.000
_cell.length_c   1.000
_cell.angle_alpha   90.00
_cell.angle_beta   90.00
_cell.angle_gamma   90.00
#
_symmetry.space_group_name_H-M   'P 1'
#
loop_
_entity.id
_entity.type
_entity.pdbx_description
1 polymer ?
#
loop_
_entity_poly.entity_id
_entity_poly.type
_entity_poly.pdbx_seq_one_letter_code
_entity_poly.pdbx_strand_id
1 'polypeptide(L)'
;MSLFVAMDLQAAVIAHLSWKSRLTDFFYGVENLTLADVPDHTHCDFGKWLYANGLKELTGFSEVNAMEAVHKDVHDGIRKLVTMPKETRMSDEGKQALAVFKDKCDRLVDILERMEKQAK
;
A
#
# COMPACT_ATOMS: atom_id res chain seq x y z
N MET A 1 -22.47 -8.12 6.60
CA MET A 1 -21.52 -7.86 5.49
C MET A 1 -21.04 -9.21 4.93
N SER A 2 -20.43 -9.27 3.75
CA SER A 2 -19.98 -10.54 3.14
C SER A 2 -18.66 -11.03 3.75
N LEU A 3 -18.56 -12.33 4.07
CA LEU A 3 -17.32 -12.97 4.55
C LEU A 3 -16.15 -12.75 3.56
N PHE A 4 -16.45 -12.66 2.27
CA PHE A 4 -15.47 -12.42 1.21
C PHE A 4 -14.79 -11.05 1.34
N VAL A 5 -15.54 -10.00 1.71
CA VAL A 5 -14.99 -8.64 1.91
C VAL A 5 -13.94 -8.63 3.03
N ALA A 6 -14.21 -9.33 4.14
CA ALA A 6 -13.25 -9.44 5.24
C ALA A 6 -11.95 -10.14 4.79
N MET A 7 -12.06 -11.19 3.96
CA MET A 7 -10.90 -11.88 3.40
C MET A 7 -10.10 -11.00 2.43
N ASP A 8 -10.77 -10.25 1.57
CA ASP A 8 -10.13 -9.33 0.62
C ASP A 8 -9.36 -8.20 1.35
N LEU A 9 -9.96 -7.64 2.41
CA LEU A 9 -9.31 -6.65 3.27
C LEU A 9 -8.11 -7.24 4.02
N GLN A 10 -8.22 -8.47 4.53
CA GLN A 10 -7.11 -9.16 5.19
C GLN A 10 -5.96 -9.44 4.22
N ALA A 11 -6.26 -9.89 2.99
CA ALA A 11 -5.25 -10.09 1.95
C ALA A 11 -4.53 -8.77 1.61
N ALA A 12 -5.27 -7.66 1.55
CA ALA A 12 -4.70 -6.34 1.33
C ALA A 12 -3.72 -5.91 2.44
N VAL A 13 -4.04 -6.18 3.73
CA VAL A 13 -3.13 -5.91 4.86
C VAL A 13 -1.81 -6.66 4.68
N ILE A 14 -1.89 -7.97 4.41
CA ILE A 14 -0.70 -8.82 4.25
C ILE A 14 0.16 -8.34 3.09
N ALA A 15 -0.46 -8.03 1.94
CA ALA A 15 0.24 -7.56 0.75
C ALA A 15 1.00 -6.25 1.01
N HIS A 16 0.37 -5.28 1.70
CA HIS A 16 1.00 -3.99 1.96
C HIS A 16 2.10 -4.08 3.03
N LEU A 17 1.95 -4.92 4.05
CA LEU A 17 3.04 -5.23 4.99
C LEU A 17 4.24 -5.87 4.29
N SER A 18 3.99 -6.79 3.34
CA SER A 18 5.05 -7.36 2.50
C SER A 18 5.76 -6.28 1.69
N TRP A 19 5.02 -5.39 1.02
CA TRP A 19 5.59 -4.26 0.28
C TRP A 19 6.41 -3.30 1.15
N LYS A 20 5.98 -3.06 2.40
CA LYS A 20 6.74 -2.26 3.37
C LYS A 20 8.12 -2.87 3.67
N SER A 21 8.18 -4.20 3.84
CA SER A 21 9.45 -4.92 4.01
C SER A 21 10.31 -4.83 2.75
N ARG A 22 9.74 -5.20 1.60
CA ARG A 22 10.45 -5.22 0.31
C ARG A 22 11.07 -3.88 -0.05
N LEU A 23 10.33 -2.78 0.12
CA LEU A 23 10.87 -1.46 -0.17
C LEU A 23 11.96 -1.05 0.84
N THR A 24 11.88 -1.51 2.08
CA THR A 24 12.95 -1.31 3.07
C THR A 24 14.21 -2.08 2.68
N ASP A 25 14.07 -3.33 2.24
CA ASP A 25 15.16 -4.17 1.76
C ASP A 25 15.81 -3.59 0.50
N PHE A 26 15.01 -3.11 -0.45
CA PHE A 26 15.49 -2.36 -1.61
C PHE A 26 16.27 -1.11 -1.18
N PHE A 27 15.74 -0.35 -0.22
CA PHE A 27 16.38 0.86 0.27
C PHE A 27 17.80 0.60 0.79
N TYR A 28 18.02 -0.52 1.48
CA TYR A 28 19.34 -0.89 2.00
C TYR A 28 20.17 -1.78 1.07
N GLY A 29 19.67 -2.08 -0.14
CA GLY A 29 20.40 -2.85 -1.15
C GLY A 29 20.38 -4.37 -0.94
N VAL A 30 19.44 -4.86 -0.13
CA VAL A 30 19.17 -6.30 0.07
C VAL A 30 18.29 -6.86 -1.06
N GLU A 31 17.34 -6.06 -1.55
CA GLU A 31 16.47 -6.40 -2.69
C GLU A 31 16.79 -5.50 -3.90
N ASN A 32 16.56 -6.03 -5.11
CA ASN A 32 16.59 -5.24 -6.33
C ASN A 32 15.15 -5.07 -6.84
N LEU A 33 14.68 -3.83 -6.92
CA LEU A 33 13.38 -3.47 -7.46
C LEU A 33 13.55 -2.56 -8.68
N THR A 34 12.70 -2.77 -9.67
CA THR A 34 12.55 -1.92 -10.85
C THR A 34 11.11 -1.41 -10.95
N LEU A 35 10.87 -0.44 -11.83
CA LEU A 35 9.51 0.03 -12.09
C LEU A 35 8.58 -1.06 -12.65
N ALA A 36 9.13 -2.10 -13.30
CA ALA A 36 8.34 -3.22 -13.79
C ALA A 36 7.76 -4.09 -12.65
N ASP A 37 8.38 -4.05 -11.47
CA ASP A 37 7.94 -4.79 -10.30
C ASP A 37 6.84 -4.06 -9.51
N VAL A 38 6.65 -2.77 -9.78
CA VAL A 38 5.75 -1.88 -9.03
C VAL A 38 4.46 -1.67 -9.83
N PRO A 39 3.38 -2.43 -9.55
CA PRO A 39 2.10 -2.19 -10.21
C PRO A 39 1.56 -0.81 -9.83
N ASP A 40 0.80 -0.21 -10.74
CA ASP A 40 -0.06 0.91 -10.39
C ASP A 40 -1.10 0.47 -9.33
N HIS A 41 -1.53 1.40 -8.48
CA HIS A 41 -2.46 1.12 -7.39
C HIS A 41 -3.81 0.54 -7.87
N THR A 42 -4.26 0.80 -9.09
CA THR A 42 -5.48 0.17 -9.63
C THR A 42 -5.22 -1.21 -10.24
N HIS A 43 -3.95 -1.59 -10.39
CA HIS A 43 -3.50 -2.82 -11.05
C HIS A 43 -2.84 -3.84 -10.10
N CYS A 44 -2.63 -3.48 -8.83
CA CYS A 44 -2.32 -4.47 -7.79
C CYS A 44 -3.55 -5.34 -7.49
N ASP A 45 -3.38 -6.51 -6.86
CA ASP A 45 -4.51 -7.44 -6.65
C ASP A 45 -5.63 -6.80 -5.81
N PHE A 46 -5.26 -6.03 -4.79
CA PHE A 46 -6.22 -5.24 -4.03
C PHE A 46 -6.91 -4.17 -4.87
N GLY A 47 -6.16 -3.43 -5.71
CA GLY A 47 -6.71 -2.42 -6.61
C GLY A 47 -7.68 -3.01 -7.63
N LYS A 48 -7.32 -4.12 -8.26
CA LYS A 48 -8.19 -4.83 -9.23
C LYS A 48 -9.52 -5.18 -8.60
N TRP A 49 -9.51 -5.75 -7.40
CA TRP A 49 -10.73 -6.02 -6.65
C TRP A 49 -11.48 -4.73 -6.29
N LEU A 50 -10.77 -3.75 -5.71
CA LEU A 50 -11.35 -2.50 -5.22
C LEU A 50 -12.15 -1.78 -6.30
N TYR A 51 -11.57 -1.63 -7.48
CA TYR A 51 -12.20 -0.92 -8.60
C TYR A 51 -13.18 -1.79 -9.41
N ALA A 52 -13.12 -3.12 -9.33
CA ALA A 52 -14.08 -4.00 -9.99
C ALA A 52 -15.40 -4.12 -9.20
N ASN A 53 -15.33 -4.31 -7.88
CA ASN A 53 -16.51 -4.48 -7.01
C ASN A 53 -16.31 -3.92 -5.59
N GLY A 54 -15.09 -3.86 -5.07
CA GLY A 54 -14.83 -3.50 -3.67
C GLY A 54 -15.41 -2.16 -3.26
N LEU A 55 -15.30 -1.09 -4.08
CA LEU A 55 -15.88 0.22 -3.75
C LEU A 55 -17.39 0.17 -3.51
N LYS A 56 -18.12 -0.66 -4.27
CA LYS A 56 -19.56 -0.88 -4.07
C LYS A 56 -19.83 -1.67 -2.80
N GLU A 57 -19.03 -2.71 -2.54
CA GLU A 57 -19.16 -3.55 -1.34
C GLU A 57 -18.80 -2.78 -0.06
N LEU A 58 -17.96 -1.75 -0.17
CA LEU A 58 -17.49 -0.94 0.94
C LEU A 58 -18.32 0.34 1.19
N THR A 59 -19.42 0.57 0.47
CA THR A 59 -20.22 1.81 0.59
C THR A 59 -20.66 2.15 2.02
N GLY A 60 -20.79 1.15 2.91
CA GLY A 60 -21.17 1.33 4.31
C GLY A 60 -20.05 1.78 5.26
N PHE A 61 -18.80 1.85 4.79
CA PHE A 61 -17.66 2.23 5.62
C PHE A 61 -17.33 3.71 5.43
N SER A 62 -17.19 4.44 6.54
CA SER A 62 -16.83 5.86 6.49
C SER A 62 -15.40 6.10 6.00
N GLU A 63 -14.56 5.07 6.09
CA GLU A 63 -13.13 5.12 5.85
C GLU A 63 -12.73 4.89 4.38
N VAL A 64 -13.65 4.48 3.49
CA VAL A 64 -13.32 4.07 2.10
C VAL A 64 -12.54 5.13 1.34
N ASN A 65 -13.00 6.38 1.37
CA ASN A 65 -12.34 7.46 0.64
C ASN A 65 -10.92 7.71 1.17
N ALA A 66 -10.73 7.58 2.49
CA ALA A 66 -9.42 7.72 3.11
C ALA A 66 -8.52 6.52 2.77
N MET A 67 -9.07 5.31 2.76
CA MET A 67 -8.39 4.09 2.36
C MET A 67 -7.88 4.18 0.92
N GLU A 68 -8.76 4.54 -0.03
CA GLU A 68 -8.45 4.66 -1.45
C GLU A 68 -7.35 5.71 -1.70
N ALA A 69 -7.47 6.88 -1.07
CA ALA A 69 -6.48 7.94 -1.18
C ALA A 69 -5.11 7.52 -0.61
N VAL A 70 -5.08 6.90 0.58
CA VAL A 70 -3.82 6.45 1.19
C VAL A 70 -3.21 5.29 0.40
N HIS A 71 -4.03 4.40 -0.18
CA HIS A 71 -3.56 3.32 -1.05
C HIS A 71 -2.81 3.86 -2.27
N LYS A 72 -3.38 4.84 -2.97
CA LYS A 72 -2.67 5.53 -4.07
C LYS A 72 -1.35 6.15 -3.60
N ASP A 73 -1.39 6.84 -2.47
CA ASP A 73 -0.22 7.51 -1.87
C ASP A 73 0.93 6.55 -1.52
N VAL A 74 0.61 5.31 -1.11
CA VAL A 74 1.59 4.26 -0.85
C VAL A 74 2.29 3.86 -2.15
N HIS A 75 1.54 3.61 -3.22
CA HIS A 75 2.10 3.27 -4.54
C HIS A 75 2.96 4.40 -5.12
N ASP A 76 2.53 5.66 -4.98
CA ASP A 76 3.31 6.83 -5.38
C ASP A 76 4.64 6.89 -4.61
N GLY A 77 4.63 6.53 -3.32
CA GLY A 77 5.83 6.42 -2.48
C GLY A 77 6.80 5.34 -2.96
N ILE A 78 6.29 4.14 -3.31
CA ILE A 78 7.10 3.05 -3.88
C ILE A 78 7.76 3.52 -5.17
N ARG A 79 6.98 4.09 -6.10
CA ARG A 79 7.49 4.61 -7.38
C ARG A 79 8.56 5.67 -7.18
N LYS A 80 8.35 6.61 -6.24
CA LYS A 80 9.33 7.66 -5.91
C LYS A 80 10.66 7.05 -5.45
N LEU A 81 10.64 6.09 -4.54
CA LEU A 81 11.85 5.49 -4.00
C LEU A 81 12.59 4.61 -5.01
N VAL A 82 11.87 3.84 -5.83
CA VAL A 82 12.46 2.98 -6.87
C VAL A 82 13.10 3.79 -8.01
N THR A 83 12.56 4.97 -8.31
CA THR A 83 13.10 5.87 -9.35
C THR A 83 14.16 6.83 -8.85
N MET A 84 14.36 6.90 -7.54
CA MET A 84 15.33 7.80 -6.92
C MET A 84 16.78 7.35 -7.26
N PRO A 85 17.65 8.25 -7.74
CA PRO A 85 19.07 7.95 -7.91
C PRO A 85 19.67 7.41 -6.62
N LYS A 86 20.63 6.48 -6.72
CA LYS A 86 21.19 5.79 -5.54
C LYS A 86 21.77 6.77 -4.52
N GLU A 87 22.46 7.80 -4.98
CA GLU A 87 23.08 8.83 -4.14
C GLU A 87 22.01 9.61 -3.36
N THR A 88 20.94 10.04 -4.03
CA THR A 88 19.80 10.72 -3.38
C THR A 88 19.07 9.79 -2.44
N ARG A 89 18.87 8.52 -2.83
CA ARG A 89 18.20 7.51 -2.00
C ARG A 89 18.94 7.22 -0.70
N MET A 90 20.26 7.26 -0.71
CA MET A 90 21.07 7.05 0.50
C MET A 90 21.28 8.32 1.34
N SER A 91 20.86 9.48 0.83
CA SER A 91 20.91 10.75 1.55
C SER A 91 19.78 10.88 2.59
N ASP A 92 19.79 11.97 3.36
CA ASP A 92 18.71 12.27 4.30
C ASP A 92 17.36 12.50 3.61
N GLU A 93 17.36 12.98 2.36
CA GLU A 93 16.13 13.08 1.55
C GLU A 93 15.51 11.69 1.32
N GLY A 94 16.33 10.71 0.95
CA GLY A 94 15.87 9.34 0.74
C GLY A 94 15.38 8.70 2.04
N LYS A 95 16.06 8.92 3.16
CA LYS A 95 15.62 8.44 4.48
C LYS A 95 14.27 9.07 4.87
N GLN A 96 14.09 10.37 4.65
CA GLN A 96 12.83 11.08 4.87
C GLN A 96 11.73 10.50 3.99
N ALA A 97 12.01 10.24 2.70
CA ALA A 97 11.04 9.63 1.79
C ALA A 97 10.65 8.21 2.23
N LEU A 98 11.60 7.40 2.71
CA LEU A 98 11.33 6.08 3.27
C LEU A 98 10.47 6.16 4.53
N ALA A 99 10.75 7.10 5.44
CA ALA A 99 9.95 7.31 6.65
C ALA A 99 8.50 7.67 6.29
N VAL A 100 8.30 8.65 5.39
CA VAL A 100 6.96 9.05 4.91
C VAL A 100 6.23 7.89 4.25
N PHE A 101 6.91 7.07 3.46
CA PHE A 101 6.31 5.85 2.89
C PHE A 101 5.86 4.87 3.98
N LYS A 102 6.70 4.62 5.00
CA LYS A 102 6.37 3.71 6.10
C LYS A 102 5.15 4.19 6.87
N ASP A 103 5.08 5.48 7.20
CA ASP A 103 3.95 6.08 7.91
C ASP A 103 2.64 5.95 7.11
N LYS A 104 2.70 6.19 5.79
CA LYS A 104 1.55 5.99 4.89
C LYS A 104 1.10 4.54 4.83
N CYS A 105 2.05 3.60 4.78
CA CYS A 105 1.75 2.18 4.77
C CYS A 105 1.12 1.73 6.10
N ASP A 106 1.62 2.22 7.24
CA ASP A 106 1.04 1.93 8.56
C ASP A 106 -0.38 2.48 8.66
N ARG A 107 -0.60 3.71 8.20
CA ARG A 107 -1.94 4.31 8.13
C ARG A 107 -2.90 3.48 7.26
N LEU A 108 -2.43 2.97 6.12
CA LEU A 108 -3.26 2.13 5.25
C LEU A 108 -3.65 0.82 5.95
N VAL A 109 -2.66 0.13 6.52
CA VAL A 109 -2.87 -1.12 7.27
C VAL A 109 -3.86 -0.90 8.41
N ASP A 110 -3.70 0.17 9.19
CA ASP A 110 -4.62 0.52 10.28
C ASP A 110 -6.06 0.73 9.80
N ILE A 111 -6.25 1.37 8.64
CA ILE A 111 -7.58 1.56 8.06
C ILE A 111 -8.17 0.23 7.61
N LEU A 112 -7.39 -0.57 6.89
CA LEU A 112 -7.82 -1.88 6.38
C LEU A 112 -8.18 -2.84 7.53
N GLU A 113 -7.39 -2.88 8.60
CA GLU A 113 -7.70 -3.69 9.78
C GLU A 113 -8.98 -3.24 10.51
N ARG A 114 -9.25 -1.93 10.60
CA ARG A 114 -10.52 -1.44 11.16
C ARG A 114 -11.70 -1.85 10.29
N MET A 115 -11.58 -1.71 8.98
CA MET A 115 -12.63 -2.13 8.04
C MET A 115 -12.82 -3.65 8.07
N GLU A 116 -11.74 -4.43 8.17
CA GLU A 116 -11.79 -5.90 8.28
C GLU A 116 -12.54 -6.33 9.55
N LYS A 117 -12.27 -5.69 10.69
CA LYS A 117 -12.97 -5.95 11.96
C LYS A 117 -14.46 -5.58 11.89
N GLN A 118 -14.81 -4.51 11.20
CA GLN A 118 -16.21 -4.09 10.98
C GLN A 118 -16.95 -5.00 9.98
N ALA A 119 -16.22 -5.70 9.10
CA ALA A 119 -16.78 -6.62 8.11
C ALA A 119 -17.13 -8.01 8.66
N LYS A 120 -16.56 -8.39 9.80
CA LYS A 120 -16.86 -9.61 10.56
C LYS A 120 -18.18 -9.49 11.29
#